data_AF-A0A9D5ZXD8-F1
#
_entry.id   AF-A0A9D5ZXD8-F1
#
_cell.length_a   1.000
_cell.length_b   1.000
_cell.length_c   1.000
_cell.angle_alpha   90.00
_cell.angle_beta   90.00
_cell.angle_gamma   90.00
#
_symmetry.space_group_name_H-M   'P 1'
#
loop_
_entity.id
_entity.type
_entity.pdbx_description
1 polymer ?
#
loop_
_entity_poly.entity_id
_entity_poly.type
_entity_poly.pdbx_seq_one_letter_code
_entity_poly.pdbx_strand_id
1 'polypeptide(L)' 'MQTIERDLDLTEIINGEEIMGPSPFIRHQKIVSRIASKIFSYIETNGLGELYLSPLDVIFEEGINRLQPDLLFIKK' A
#
# COMPACT_ATOMS: atom_id res chain seq x y z
N MET A 1 -18.98 21.92 11.51
CA MET A 1 -18.40 20.72 10.84
C MET A 1 -16.91 20.98 10.77
N GLN A 2 -16.10 20.27 11.55
CA GLN A 2 -14.66 20.22 11.26
C GLN A 2 -14.53 19.49 9.93
N THR A 3 -14.04 20.19 8.92
CA THR A 3 -13.48 19.54 7.75
C THR A 3 -12.32 18.73 8.30
N ILE A 4 -12.48 17.40 8.37
CA ILE A 4 -11.32 16.53 8.47
C ILE A 4 -10.57 16.86 7.18
N GLU A 5 -9.51 17.68 7.27
CA GLU A 5 -8.51 17.71 6.21
C GLU A 5 -8.09 16.25 6.08
N ARG A 6 -8.65 15.56 5.08
CA ARG A 6 -8.09 14.30 4.62
C ARG A 6 -6.80 14.71 3.97
N ASP A 7 -5.79 14.93 4.79
CA ASP A 7 -4.44 14.92 4.30
C ASP A 7 -4.29 13.54 3.66
N LEU A 8 -4.02 13.52 2.36
CA LEU A 8 -3.59 12.30 1.66
C LEU A 8 -2.15 12.03 2.07
N ASP A 9 -1.93 12.06 3.39
CA ASP A 9 -0.64 11.99 4.00
C ASP A 9 -0.12 10.60 3.66
N LEU A 10 0.98 10.58 2.92
CA LEU A 10 1.73 9.38 2.62
C LEU A 10 2.47 8.95 3.90
N THR A 11 1.77 8.91 5.04
CA THR A 11 2.35 8.62 6.34
C THR A 11 2.11 7.16 6.69
N GLU A 12 3.16 6.56 7.23
CA GLU A 12 3.12 5.26 7.90
C GLU A 12 3.35 5.48 9.39
N ILE A 13 2.79 4.62 10.24
CA ILE A 13 3.16 4.53 11.65
C ILE A 13 4.08 3.32 11.80
N ILE A 14 5.32 3.55 12.19
CA ILE A 14 6.34 2.51 12.39
C ILE A 14 6.83 2.61 13.83
N ASN A 15 6.55 1.58 14.64
CA ASN A 15 6.88 1.56 16.08
C ASN A 15 6.33 2.76 16.87
N GLY A 16 5.13 3.23 16.53
CA GLY A 16 4.47 4.36 17.19
C GLY A 16 4.93 5.73 16.72
N GLU A 17 5.83 5.80 15.73
CA GLU A 17 6.27 7.06 15.13
C GLU A 17 5.62 7.25 13.76
N GLU A 18 5.06 8.43 13.51
CA GLU A 18 4.52 8.80 12.21
C GLU A 18 5.63 9.27 11.26
N ILE A 19 5.77 8.59 10.13
CA ILE A 19 6.83 8.79 9.15
C ILE A 19 6.20 9.16 7.81
N MET A 20 6.60 10.32 7.27
CA MET A 20 6.16 10.77 5.95
C MET A 20 7.00 10.13 4.85
N GLY A 21 6.35 9.40 3.95
CA GLY A 21 6.93 8.86 2.73
C GLY A 21 7.07 9.94 1.64
N PRO A 22 8.12 9.87 0.80
CA PRO A 22 8.23 10.76 -0.35
C PRO A 22 7.17 10.43 -1.40
N SER A 23 6.68 11.45 -2.12
CA SER A 23 5.79 11.22 -3.26
C SER A 23 6.45 10.33 -4.32
N PRO A 24 5.75 9.32 -4.86
CA PRO A 24 6.35 8.36 -5.78
C PRO A 24 6.69 9.01 -7.12
N PHE A 25 7.95 8.86 -7.56
CA PHE A 25 8.39 9.33 -8.88
C PHE A 25 7.89 8.41 -10.00
N ILE A 26 7.85 8.91 -11.24
CA ILE A 26 7.43 8.15 -12.44
C ILE A 26 8.15 6.79 -12.54
N ARG A 27 9.44 6.73 -12.20
CA ARG A 27 10.22 5.48 -12.23
C ARG A 27 9.68 4.45 -11.24
N HIS A 28 9.31 4.89 -10.03
CA HIS A 28 8.74 4.04 -9.00
C HIS A 28 7.41 3.43 -9.48
N GLN A 29 6.50 4.28 -9.96
CA GLN A 29 5.20 3.85 -10.49
C GLN A 29 5.34 2.87 -11.67
N LYS A 30 6.27 3.14 -12.60
CA LYS A 30 6.56 2.21 -13.71
C LYS A 30 7.04 0.84 -13.23
N ILE A 31 7.83 0.78 -12.16
CA ILE A 31 8.32 -0.49 -11.61
C ILE A 31 7.17 -1.24 -10.94
N VAL A 32 6.42 -0.59 -10.06
CA VAL A 32 5.26 -1.16 -9.36
C VAL A 32 4.24 -1.72 -10.35
N SER A 33 3.84 -0.95 -11.37
CA SER A 33 2.86 -1.41 -12.37
C SER A 33 3.33 -2.63 -13.17
N ARG A 34 4.63 -2.73 -13.47
CA ARG A 34 5.19 -3.88 -14.22
C ARG A 34 5.28 -5.14 -13.37
N ILE A 35 5.52 -5.00 -12.08
CA ILE A 35 5.51 -6.12 -11.14
C ILE A 35 4.07 -6.56 -10.89
N ALA A 36 3.18 -5.60 -10.58
CA ALA A 36 1.77 -5.83 -10.34
C ALA A 36 1.11 -6.61 -11.50
N SER A 37 1.31 -6.17 -12.74
CA SER A 37 0.67 -6.82 -13.90
C SER A 37 1.07 -8.28 -14.08
N LYS A 38 2.32 -8.63 -13.76
CA LYS A 38 2.80 -10.01 -13.80
C LYS A 38 2.17 -10.86 -12.69
N ILE A 39 2.09 -10.30 -11.48
CA ILE A 39 1.51 -11.01 -10.34
C ILE A 39 0.00 -11.18 -10.54
N PHE A 40 -0.74 -10.13 -10.93
CA PHE A 40 -2.17 -10.18 -11.24
C PHE A 40 -2.50 -11.31 -12.21
N SER A 41 -1.81 -11.36 -13.35
CA SER A 41 -2.03 -12.41 -14.34
C SER A 41 -1.82 -13.81 -13.77
N TYR A 42 -0.80 -14.00 -12.93
CA TYR A 42 -0.52 -15.29 -12.29
C TYR A 42 -1.59 -15.66 -11.26
N ILE A 43 -1.97 -14.75 -10.36
CA ILE A 43 -2.93 -15.05 -9.29
C ILE A 43 -4.35 -15.28 -9.83
N GLU A 44 -4.75 -14.55 -10.87
CA GLU A 44 -6.08 -14.67 -11.49
C GLU A 44 -6.20 -16.01 -12.22
N THR A 45 -5.18 -16.37 -13.01
CA THR A 45 -5.14 -17.65 -13.74
C THR A 45 -5.18 -18.86 -12.80
N ASN A 46 -4.59 -18.75 -11.62
CA ASN A 46 -4.44 -19.86 -10.67
C ASN A 46 -5.40 -19.79 -9.46
N GLY A 47 -6.24 -18.75 -9.37
CA GLY A 47 -7.18 -18.55 -8.26
C GLY A 47 -6.53 -18.47 -6.88
N LEU A 48 -5.37 -17.81 -6.76
CA LEU A 48 -4.50 -17.89 -5.57
C LEU A 48 -4.83 -16.89 -4.45
N GLY A 49 -5.60 -15.85 -4.74
CA GLY A 49 -5.88 -14.77 -3.80
C GLY A 49 -6.07 -13.43 -4.49
N GLU A 50 -5.80 -12.34 -3.76
CA GLU A 50 -5.97 -10.96 -4.20
C GLU A 50 -4.65 -10.19 -4.07
N LEU A 51 -4.41 -9.24 -4.98
CA LEU A 51 -3.28 -8.31 -4.94
C LEU A 51 -3.82 -6.89 -4.87
N TYR A 52 -3.29 -6.10 -3.94
CA TYR A 52 -3.59 -4.69 -3.74
C TYR A 52 -2.35 -3.83 -3.95
N LEU A 53 -2.56 -2.55 -4.26
CA LEU A 53 -1.53 -1.54 -4.51
C LEU A 53 -1.68 -0.39 -3.51
N SER A 54 -0.60 0.36 -3.29
CA SER A 54 -0.66 1.61 -2.54
C SER A 54 -1.49 2.69 -3.28
N PRO A 55 -2.16 3.61 -2.56
CA PRO A 55 -2.26 3.68 -1.10
C PRO A 55 -3.29 2.68 -0.53
N LEU A 56 -2.87 1.86 0.44
CA LEU A 56 -3.73 0.98 1.23
C LEU A 56 -3.10 0.77 2.61
N ASP A 57 -3.82 1.14 3.67
CA ASP A 57 -3.35 0.94 5.04
C ASP A 57 -3.39 -0.53 5.44
N VAL A 58 -2.27 -1.01 5.97
CA VAL A 58 -2.11 -2.31 6.63
C VAL A 58 -1.85 -2.06 8.11
N ILE A 59 -2.88 -2.24 8.92
CA ILE A 59 -2.83 -2.03 10.36
C ILE A 59 -2.49 -3.35 11.03
N PHE A 60 -1.26 -3.47 11.55
CA PHE A 60 -0.85 -4.60 12.40
C PHE A 60 -1.24 -4.35 13.86
N GLU A 61 -1.15 -3.09 14.30
CA GLU A 61 -1.56 -2.64 15.64
C GLU A 61 -1.90 -1.16 15.59
N GLU A 62 -3.09 -0.80 16.08
CA GLU A 62 -3.60 0.57 16.06
C GLU A 62 -2.65 1.52 16.81
N GLY A 63 -2.26 2.61 16.15
CA GLY A 63 -1.35 3.60 16.73
C GLY A 63 0.10 3.14 16.93
N ILE A 64 0.46 1.89 16.60
CA ILE A 64 1.84 1.38 16.71
C ILE A 64 2.40 1.00 15.33
N ASN A 65 1.66 0.26 14.52
CA ASN A 65 2.12 -0.21 13.22
C ASN A 65 1.01 -0.15 12.15
N ARG A 66 1.02 0.92 11.36
CA ARG A 66 0.17 1.14 10.17
C ARG A 66 1.07 1.40 8.96
N LEU A 67 1.17 0.44 8.05
CA LEU A 67 2.05 0.54 6.88
C LEU A 67 1.25 0.77 5.59
N GLN A 68 1.91 1.26 4.54
CA GLN A 68 1.37 1.37 3.19
C GLN A 68 2.31 0.72 2.16
N PRO A 69 2.34 -0.62 2.07
CA PRO A 69 3.18 -1.31 1.10
C PRO A 69 2.78 -0.99 -0.34
N ASP A 70 3.77 -0.93 -1.25
CA ASP A 70 3.51 -0.72 -2.68
C ASP A 70 2.70 -1.85 -3.33
N LEU A 71 2.89 -3.07 -2.84
CA LEU A 71 2.25 -4.31 -3.33
C LEU A 71 1.91 -5.19 -2.13
N LEU A 72 0.64 -5.58 -2.00
CA LEU A 72 0.15 -6.47 -0.93
C LEU A 72 -0.59 -7.66 -1.53
N PHE A 73 -0.11 -8.88 -1.31
CA PHE A 73 -0.82 -10.11 -1.71
C PHE A 73 -1.46 -10.78 -0.51
N ILE A 74 -2.76 -11.09 -0.61
CA ILE A 74 -3.52 -11.85 0.39
C ILE A 74 -3.95 -13.17 -0.25
N LYS A 75 -3.47 -14.28 0.32
CA LYS A 75 -3.84 -15.63 -0.14
C LYS A 75 -5.30 -15.94 0.20
N LYS A 76 -5.99 -16.64 -0.71
CA LYS A 76 -7.33 -17.20 -0.46
C LYS A 76 -7.32 -18.36 0.53
#